data_AF-A0A9W7AN83-F1
#
_entry.id   AF-A0A9W7AN83-F1
#
_cell.length_a   1.000
_cell.length_b   1.000
_cell.length_c   1.000
_cell.angle_alpha   90.00
_cell.angle_beta   90.00
_cell.angle_gamma   90.00
#
_symmetry.space_group_name_H-M   'P 1'
#
loop_
_entity.id
_entity.type
_entity.pdbx_description
1 polymer ?
#
loop_
_entity_poly.entity_id
_entity_poly.type
_entity_poly.pdbx_seq_one_letter_code
_entity_poly.pdbx_strand_id
1 'polypeptide(L)'
;MSSPAYESPPSQNSLKSIKSPQTDLSSSTTVSFRSSLSPDSRRSSSGLKNDAHKWGHSGYLTPKETTALGKLRLHVSSLPQSYQSTVFTFKDAGEGEDDCLLRWLRARRFKVKDVQEMIESAHSLRQVKPPPPQTPAAIVQKLNPQYYLGHTKSGNPIFISKPGKTDVYGLECCLNMEGVMGNHWEAMEEGFTQELLKSKNKHSAFDDYSCLCVLDLHGLNSSQLNKKMLRVVKEQASIDNLCYPETMNLMILLSPPPTFAIFYRLIRAFLPSRTVSKIELYANRSKGLKRLSELIDEEELSVEYGGTKEAENSDEERVIVERLRLGKGFVDLAVSQGESLTVKIYTKTQSTGVFVIKSTSSEGNEPLGTLEVTNDGNPDNDGVTDEVHIKHIEIDFGLTLKGPGTFRVEGKAGSSMFGAGHDFLIVGTITSTEELKKPSKPLVSPSSSPEIEIIKTSYGRDANLRDGTDGSKKKKRGSFFGRGGKKS
;
A
#
# COMPACT_ATOMS: atom_id res chain seq x y z
N MET A 1 -30.23 32.72 20.22
CA MET A 1 -29.44 31.49 19.99
C MET A 1 -29.57 31.18 18.51
N SER A 2 -28.54 31.53 17.74
CA SER A 2 -28.55 31.47 16.28
C SER A 2 -27.50 30.44 15.83
N SER A 3 -27.92 29.46 15.03
CA SER A 3 -27.04 28.46 14.40
C SER A 3 -26.09 29.12 13.38
N PRO A 4 -24.85 28.64 13.22
CA PRO A 4 -23.99 29.08 12.13
C PRO A 4 -24.29 28.29 10.85
N ALA A 5 -24.28 29.02 9.73
CA ALA A 5 -24.47 28.53 8.38
C ALA A 5 -23.26 27.71 7.90
N TYR A 6 -23.55 26.66 7.13
CA TYR A 6 -22.58 25.79 6.46
C TYR A 6 -22.25 26.43 5.09
N GLU A 7 -21.00 26.85 4.86
CA GLU A 7 -20.54 27.28 3.53
C GLU A 7 -20.05 26.08 2.72
N SER A 8 -20.55 25.96 1.49
CA SER A 8 -20.17 24.92 0.53
C SER A 8 -18.74 25.08 0.01
N PRO A 9 -18.00 23.99 -0.26
CA PRO A 9 -16.63 24.06 -0.79
C PRO A 9 -16.59 24.51 -2.27
N PRO A 10 -15.51 25.16 -2.71
CA PRO A 10 -15.39 25.69 -4.07
C PRO A 10 -15.18 24.60 -5.12
N SER A 11 -15.77 24.81 -6.29
CA SER A 11 -15.73 23.93 -7.47
C SER A 11 -14.32 23.70 -8.03
N GLN A 12 -14.05 22.46 -8.44
CA GLN A 12 -12.84 22.04 -9.16
C GLN A 12 -12.73 22.72 -10.53
N ASN A 13 -12.07 23.87 -10.62
CA ASN A 13 -11.62 24.39 -11.93
C ASN A 13 -10.33 25.23 -11.88
N SER A 14 -9.52 25.10 -10.82
CA SER A 14 -8.33 25.91 -10.60
C SER A 14 -7.02 25.09 -10.55
N LEU A 15 -6.85 24.13 -11.46
CA LEU A 15 -5.55 23.46 -11.66
C LEU A 15 -5.25 23.31 -13.17
N LYS A 16 -4.97 24.43 -13.84
CA LYS A 16 -4.27 24.42 -15.13
C LYS A 16 -3.16 25.47 -15.11
N SER A 17 -1.97 25.03 -15.55
CA SER A 17 -0.76 25.80 -15.87
C SER A 17 0.23 26.05 -14.72
N ILE A 18 1.22 25.15 -14.60
CA ILE A 18 2.56 25.53 -14.13
C ILE A 18 3.56 25.17 -15.24
N LYS A 19 4.13 26.20 -15.87
CA LYS A 19 5.23 26.09 -16.84
C LYS A 19 6.55 25.89 -16.08
N SER A 20 7.41 25.02 -16.61
CA SER A 20 8.78 24.78 -16.14
C SER A 20 9.71 25.98 -16.42
N PRO A 21 10.53 26.45 -15.45
CA PRO A 21 11.54 27.47 -15.72
C PRO A 21 12.86 26.85 -16.23
N GLN A 22 13.44 27.52 -17.24
CA GLN A 22 14.77 27.28 -17.79
C GLN A 22 15.89 27.66 -16.80
N THR A 23 17.03 27.01 -16.99
CA THR A 23 18.30 27.18 -16.26
C THR A 23 19.09 28.37 -16.76
N ASP A 24 19.70 29.13 -15.84
CA ASP A 24 20.86 29.99 -16.15
C ASP A 24 22.03 29.71 -15.20
N LEU A 25 23.21 29.56 -15.80
CA LEU A 25 24.54 29.43 -15.19
C LEU A 25 25.15 30.84 -15.03
N SER A 26 25.77 31.15 -13.88
CA SER A 26 27.05 31.90 -13.85
C SER A 26 27.67 32.08 -12.46
N SER A 27 29.01 31.92 -12.47
CA SER A 27 30.08 32.57 -11.69
C SER A 27 30.18 32.51 -10.15
N SER A 28 31.13 31.67 -9.71
CA SER A 28 32.27 31.91 -8.78
C SER A 28 32.30 33.16 -7.88
N THR A 29 32.64 32.98 -6.59
CA THR A 29 33.83 33.58 -5.94
C THR A 29 34.11 32.91 -4.58
N THR A 30 35.35 32.47 -4.42
CA THR A 30 35.93 31.80 -3.24
C THR A 30 36.40 32.84 -2.21
N VAL A 31 36.06 32.67 -0.91
CA VAL A 31 36.75 33.36 0.19
C VAL A 31 37.04 32.38 1.32
N SER A 32 38.33 32.21 1.61
CA SER A 32 38.85 31.39 2.71
C SER A 32 38.80 32.14 4.03
N PHE A 33 38.32 31.50 5.10
CA PHE A 33 38.67 31.90 6.46
C PHE A 33 39.06 30.67 7.29
N ARG A 34 40.20 30.80 7.97
CA ARG A 34 40.87 29.78 8.77
C ARG A 34 40.79 30.25 10.24
N SER A 35 40.28 29.43 11.15
CA SER A 35 40.38 29.63 12.61
C SER A 35 39.90 28.35 13.32
N SER A 36 40.83 27.45 13.66
CA SER A 36 41.32 27.14 15.03
C SER A 36 40.51 26.04 15.75
N LEU A 37 41.11 24.85 15.80
CA LEU A 37 40.63 23.63 16.47
C LEU A 37 40.88 23.66 17.98
N SER A 38 40.04 22.93 18.73
CA SER A 38 40.44 22.15 19.92
C SER A 38 39.97 20.70 19.74
N PRO A 39 40.70 19.70 20.29
CA PRO A 39 40.82 18.39 19.68
C PRO A 39 40.08 17.31 20.49
N ASP A 40 39.06 16.67 19.92
CA ASP A 40 38.86 15.23 20.14
C ASP A 40 37.85 14.63 19.16
N SER A 41 38.04 13.35 18.83
CA SER A 41 37.34 12.54 17.81
C SER A 41 37.91 12.57 16.37
N ARG A 42 39.19 12.24 16.24
CA ARG A 42 39.72 11.66 14.99
C ARG A 42 39.14 10.26 14.78
N ARG A 43 38.00 10.17 14.09
CA ARG A 43 37.59 8.98 13.34
C ARG A 43 37.65 9.31 11.85
N SER A 44 38.80 8.96 11.26
CA SER A 44 38.98 8.56 9.85
C SER A 44 38.07 9.22 8.81
N SER A 45 38.35 10.48 8.44
CA SER A 45 37.80 11.13 7.25
C SER A 45 38.54 10.69 5.97
N SER A 46 38.67 9.38 5.76
CA SER A 46 39.25 8.82 4.54
C SER A 46 38.14 8.27 3.65
N GLY A 47 37.70 9.09 2.69
CA GLY A 47 37.03 8.63 1.47
C GLY A 47 35.50 8.52 1.54
N LEU A 48 34.80 9.65 1.66
CA LEU A 48 33.47 9.76 1.05
C LEU A 48 33.66 9.73 -0.47
N LYS A 49 33.80 8.52 -1.03
CA LYS A 49 33.49 8.33 -2.45
C LYS A 49 32.02 8.72 -2.59
N ASN A 50 31.73 9.64 -3.50
CA ASN A 50 30.36 9.99 -3.90
C ASN A 50 29.71 8.74 -4.49
N ASP A 51 29.18 7.88 -3.63
CA ASP A 51 28.27 6.84 -4.04
C ASP A 51 26.93 7.54 -4.31
N ALA A 52 26.63 7.78 -5.59
CA ALA A 52 25.41 8.45 -6.01
C ALA A 52 24.14 7.77 -5.46
N HIS A 53 24.23 6.48 -5.12
CA HIS A 53 23.15 5.72 -4.51
C HIS A 53 22.90 6.07 -3.04
N LYS A 54 23.88 6.64 -2.34
CA LYS A 54 23.76 7.03 -0.91
C LYS A 54 23.45 8.50 -0.70
N TRP A 55 23.34 9.27 -1.78
CA TRP A 55 23.06 10.71 -1.69
C TRP A 55 21.75 10.99 -0.96
N GLY A 56 21.84 11.84 0.07
CA GLY A 56 20.68 12.25 0.85
C GLY A 56 20.14 11.19 1.82
N HIS A 57 20.92 10.14 2.10
CA HIS A 57 20.65 9.21 3.20
C HIS A 57 21.40 9.63 4.47
N SER A 58 20.96 9.11 5.61
CA SER A 58 21.61 9.37 6.90
C SER A 58 23.09 8.99 6.85
N GLY A 59 23.95 9.82 7.44
CA GLY A 59 25.41 9.66 7.38
C GLY A 59 26.10 10.17 6.11
N TYR A 60 25.35 10.56 5.06
CA TYR A 60 25.90 11.06 3.78
C TYR A 60 25.42 12.48 3.43
N LEU A 61 24.90 13.22 4.41
CA LEU A 61 24.39 14.58 4.22
C LEU A 61 25.52 15.61 4.21
N THR A 62 25.44 16.56 3.28
CA THR A 62 26.21 17.81 3.36
C THR A 62 25.69 18.71 4.49
N PRO A 63 26.49 19.69 4.98
CA PRO A 63 26.00 20.63 6.01
C PRO A 63 24.71 21.38 5.62
N LYS A 64 24.55 21.68 4.33
CA LYS A 64 23.34 22.32 3.80
C LYS A 64 22.12 21.39 3.88
N GLU A 65 22.30 20.12 3.55
CA GLU A 65 21.24 19.10 3.62
C GLU A 65 20.88 18.78 5.07
N THR A 66 21.86 18.71 5.97
CA THR A 66 21.62 18.59 7.42
C THR A 66 20.80 19.77 7.95
N THR A 67 21.08 20.99 7.49
CA THR A 67 20.29 22.17 7.83
C THR A 67 18.85 22.07 7.29
N ALA A 68 18.68 21.57 6.07
CA ALA A 68 17.36 21.36 5.48
C ALA A 68 16.55 20.29 6.24
N LEU A 69 17.19 19.21 6.68
CA LEU A 69 16.60 18.20 7.55
C LEU A 69 16.13 18.80 8.88
N GLY A 70 16.96 19.59 9.56
CA GLY A 70 16.56 20.27 10.79
C GLY A 70 15.37 21.22 10.60
N LYS A 71 15.35 21.99 9.50
CA LYS A 71 14.22 22.87 9.17
C LYS A 71 12.93 22.10 8.91
N LEU A 72 13.01 21.02 8.14
CA LEU A 72 11.83 20.20 7.85
C LEU A 72 11.32 19.52 9.12
N ARG A 73 12.20 18.99 9.97
CA ARG A 73 11.83 18.39 11.26
C ARG A 73 11.01 19.36 12.11
N LEU A 74 11.52 20.58 12.32
CA LEU A 74 10.82 21.61 13.09
C LEU A 74 9.46 21.95 12.48
N HIS A 75 9.38 22.04 11.16
CA HIS A 75 8.11 22.28 10.48
C HIS A 75 7.12 21.13 10.70
N VAL A 76 7.52 19.88 10.45
CA VAL A 76 6.63 18.71 10.60
C VAL A 76 6.15 18.57 12.05
N SER A 77 7.01 18.78 13.04
CA SER A 77 6.62 18.78 14.46
C SER A 77 5.62 19.88 14.83
N SER A 78 5.55 20.96 14.05
CA SER A 78 4.57 22.04 14.25
C SER A 78 3.21 21.79 13.59
N LEU A 79 3.12 20.78 12.70
CA LEU A 79 1.89 20.45 11.99
C LEU A 79 0.94 19.61 12.85
N PRO A 80 -0.38 19.61 12.56
CA PRO A 80 -1.34 18.70 13.19
C PRO A 80 -0.95 17.22 13.00
N GLN A 81 -1.39 16.36 13.92
CA GLN A 81 -1.06 14.93 13.91
C GLN A 81 -1.39 14.24 12.59
N SER A 82 -2.49 14.63 11.93
CA SER A 82 -2.92 14.04 10.65
C SER A 82 -1.92 14.30 9.50
N TYR A 83 -1.25 15.45 9.50
CA TYR A 83 -0.17 15.76 8.57
C TYR A 83 1.11 15.01 8.95
N GLN A 84 1.40 14.88 10.25
CA GLN A 84 2.54 14.08 10.71
C GLN A 84 2.40 12.61 10.28
N SER A 85 1.21 12.01 10.42
CA SER A 85 0.95 10.64 9.94
C SER A 85 1.12 10.49 8.42
N THR A 86 0.86 11.56 7.65
CA THR A 86 1.15 11.58 6.20
C THR A 86 2.65 11.49 5.93
N VAL A 87 3.48 12.18 6.72
CA VAL A 87 4.94 12.16 6.57
C VAL A 87 5.54 10.83 7.05
N PHE A 88 5.06 10.35 8.20
CA PHE A 88 5.57 9.20 8.94
C PHE A 88 4.78 7.91 8.66
N THR A 89 4.35 7.70 7.41
CA THR A 89 3.45 6.60 7.04
C THR A 89 3.96 5.21 7.44
N PHE A 90 5.27 4.96 7.33
CA PHE A 90 5.85 3.65 7.64
C PHE A 90 6.58 3.61 8.99
N LYS A 91 6.29 4.58 9.88
CA LYS A 91 6.89 4.61 11.22
C LYS A 91 6.56 3.36 12.03
N ASP A 92 5.34 2.83 11.89
CA ASP A 92 4.92 1.60 12.55
C ASP A 92 5.63 0.36 11.98
N ALA A 93 6.19 0.44 10.77
CA ALA A 93 7.09 -0.56 10.21
C ALA A 93 8.54 -0.44 10.72
N GLY A 94 8.80 0.45 11.67
CA GLY A 94 10.12 0.69 12.24
C GLY A 94 10.96 1.71 11.46
N GLU A 95 10.36 2.45 10.51
CA GLU A 95 11.06 3.52 9.81
C GLU A 95 11.48 4.64 10.77
N GLY A 96 12.78 4.97 10.77
CA GLY A 96 13.33 6.06 11.56
C GLY A 96 12.80 7.43 11.14
N GLU A 97 12.70 8.37 12.07
CA GLU A 97 12.23 9.73 11.78
C GLU A 97 13.07 10.41 10.70
N ASP A 98 14.40 10.31 10.80
CA ASP A 98 15.32 10.91 9.83
C ASP A 98 15.16 10.27 8.45
N ASP A 99 15.01 8.95 8.37
CA ASP A 99 14.83 8.24 7.12
C ASP A 99 13.53 8.66 6.42
N CYS A 100 12.44 8.78 7.20
CA CYS A 100 11.18 9.35 6.73
C CYS A 100 11.39 10.74 6.12
N LEU A 101 11.91 11.69 6.90
CA LEU A 101 12.08 13.08 6.48
C LEU A 101 13.01 13.20 5.28
N LEU A 102 14.05 12.36 5.22
CA LEU A 102 15.00 12.34 4.12
C LEU A 102 14.38 11.82 2.82
N ARG A 103 13.41 10.89 2.84
CA ARG A 103 12.64 10.53 1.63
C ARG A 103 11.94 11.74 1.02
N TRP A 104 11.24 12.52 1.85
CA TRP A 104 10.56 13.73 1.41
C TRP A 104 11.54 14.79 0.86
N LEU A 105 12.66 15.01 1.56
CA LEU A 105 13.70 15.93 1.10
C LEU A 105 14.34 15.49 -0.22
N ARG A 106 14.69 14.21 -0.35
CA ARG A 106 15.25 13.64 -1.58
C ARG A 106 14.30 13.83 -2.77
N ALA A 107 12.99 13.61 -2.58
CA ALA A 107 11.98 13.79 -3.62
C ALA A 107 11.85 15.24 -4.14
N ARG A 108 12.32 16.23 -3.39
CA ARG A 108 12.33 17.65 -3.77
C ARG A 108 13.72 18.27 -3.73
N ARG A 109 14.76 17.45 -3.85
CA ARG A 109 16.17 17.90 -3.92
C ARG A 109 16.56 18.85 -2.79
N PHE A 110 16.12 18.54 -1.57
CA PHE A 110 16.35 19.29 -0.34
C PHE A 110 15.85 20.74 -0.36
N LYS A 111 14.90 21.07 -1.26
CA LYS A 111 14.18 22.34 -1.24
C LYS A 111 13.03 22.26 -0.25
N VAL A 112 13.26 22.76 0.97
CA VAL A 112 12.31 22.62 2.08
C VAL A 112 10.92 23.17 1.73
N LYS A 113 10.82 24.32 1.04
CA LYS A 113 9.52 24.90 0.64
C LYS A 113 8.73 23.95 -0.27
N ASP A 114 9.36 23.42 -1.31
CA ASP A 114 8.74 22.45 -2.22
C ASP A 114 8.29 21.17 -1.49
N VAL A 115 8.99 20.78 -0.40
CA VAL A 115 8.56 19.66 0.45
C VAL A 115 7.31 20.01 1.26
N GLN A 116 7.23 21.22 1.82
CA GLN A 116 6.06 21.67 2.57
C GLN A 116 4.80 21.64 1.70
N GLU A 117 4.87 22.20 0.49
CA GLU A 117 3.78 22.16 -0.49
C GLU A 117 3.41 20.72 -0.89
N MET A 118 4.41 19.84 -0.99
CA MET A 118 4.20 18.42 -1.27
C MET A 118 3.47 17.72 -0.12
N ILE A 119 3.82 18.00 1.14
CA ILE A 119 3.16 17.44 2.32
C ILE A 119 1.69 17.87 2.37
N GLU A 120 1.41 19.15 2.11
CA GLU A 120 0.03 19.66 2.02
C GLU A 120 -0.77 18.92 0.94
N SER A 121 -0.22 18.84 -0.27
CA SER A 121 -0.87 18.15 -1.39
C SER A 121 -1.10 16.66 -1.12
N ALA A 122 -0.10 15.98 -0.54
CA ALA A 122 -0.19 14.58 -0.18
C ALA A 122 -1.22 14.33 0.92
N HIS A 123 -1.29 15.22 1.91
CA HIS A 123 -2.27 15.15 2.99
C HIS A 123 -3.68 15.31 2.44
N SER A 124 -3.93 16.33 1.61
CA SER A 124 -5.22 16.56 0.96
C SER A 124 -5.67 15.38 0.13
N LEU A 125 -4.77 14.78 -0.67
CA LEU A 125 -5.12 13.59 -1.47
C LEU A 125 -5.47 12.39 -0.58
N ARG A 126 -4.75 12.18 0.52
CA ARG A 126 -5.06 11.11 1.49
C ARG A 126 -6.41 11.26 2.16
N GLN A 127 -6.90 12.50 2.35
CA GLN A 127 -8.23 12.72 2.95
C GLN A 127 -9.38 12.30 2.04
N VAL A 128 -9.14 12.22 0.72
CA VAL A 128 -10.14 11.84 -0.28
C VAL A 128 -9.78 10.52 -0.96
N LYS A 129 -8.92 9.71 -0.34
CA LYS A 129 -8.53 8.42 -0.90
C LYS A 129 -9.76 7.50 -0.99
N PRO A 130 -9.92 6.75 -2.09
CA PRO A 130 -10.93 5.71 -2.19
C PRO A 130 -10.85 4.70 -1.04
N PRO A 131 -11.99 4.17 -0.56
CA PRO A 131 -11.95 3.04 0.34
C PRO A 131 -11.37 1.79 -0.36
N PRO A 132 -10.82 0.83 0.41
CA PRO A 132 -10.52 -0.50 -0.11
C PRO A 132 -11.74 -1.10 -0.83
N PRO A 133 -11.54 -1.88 -1.91
CA PRO A 133 -12.65 -2.50 -2.60
C PRO A 133 -13.36 -3.50 -1.66
N GLN A 134 -14.69 -3.59 -1.79
CA GLN A 134 -15.45 -4.62 -1.07
C GLN A 134 -15.19 -6.03 -1.61
N THR A 135 -14.72 -6.12 -2.86
CA THR A 135 -14.34 -7.39 -3.47
C THR A 135 -13.13 -7.98 -2.75
N PRO A 136 -13.20 -9.24 -2.28
CA PRO A 136 -12.08 -9.91 -1.63
C PRO A 136 -10.76 -9.82 -2.41
N ALA A 137 -9.67 -9.51 -1.71
CA ALA A 137 -8.34 -9.33 -2.29
C ALA A 137 -7.88 -10.55 -3.13
N ALA A 138 -8.21 -11.77 -2.71
CA ALA A 138 -7.90 -12.98 -3.46
C ALA A 138 -8.54 -13.02 -4.86
N ILE A 139 -9.77 -12.50 -5.02
CA ILE A 139 -10.43 -12.37 -6.32
C ILE A 139 -9.70 -11.33 -7.16
N VAL A 140 -9.44 -10.15 -6.58
CA VAL A 140 -8.75 -9.05 -7.27
C VAL A 140 -7.36 -9.49 -7.74
N GLN A 141 -6.60 -10.19 -6.89
CA GLN A 141 -5.28 -10.73 -7.20
C GLN A 141 -5.33 -11.78 -8.32
N LYS A 142 -6.36 -12.64 -8.37
CA LYS A 142 -6.53 -13.58 -9.49
C LYS A 142 -6.81 -12.87 -10.81
N LEU A 143 -7.64 -11.84 -10.79
CA LEU A 143 -7.99 -11.04 -11.96
C LEU A 143 -6.85 -10.10 -12.38
N ASN A 144 -6.03 -9.65 -11.43
CA ASN A 144 -4.95 -8.70 -11.62
C ASN A 144 -3.75 -9.11 -10.78
N PRO A 145 -2.89 -10.01 -11.28
CA PRO A 145 -1.83 -10.59 -10.46
C PRO A 145 -0.80 -9.54 -10.06
N GLN A 146 -0.96 -9.02 -8.85
CA GLN A 146 -0.11 -8.04 -8.18
C GLN A 146 0.04 -8.44 -6.72
N TYR A 147 1.27 -8.59 -6.25
CA TYR A 147 1.52 -9.10 -4.91
C TYR A 147 2.96 -8.87 -4.47
N TYR A 148 3.18 -8.87 -3.15
CA TYR A 148 4.52 -8.95 -2.59
C TYR A 148 4.97 -10.41 -2.49
N LEU A 149 6.25 -10.67 -2.76
CA LEU A 149 6.82 -12.00 -2.65
C LEU A 149 8.30 -11.93 -2.23
N GLY A 150 8.54 -12.14 -0.93
CA GLY A 150 9.90 -12.25 -0.40
C GLY A 150 10.68 -10.93 -0.41
N HIS A 151 11.98 -11.08 -0.19
CA HIS A 151 12.91 -9.97 0.05
C HIS A 151 14.18 -10.12 -0.78
N THR A 152 14.77 -9.00 -1.20
CA THR A 152 16.09 -9.00 -1.83
C THR A 152 17.16 -9.41 -0.83
N LYS A 153 18.38 -9.69 -1.31
CA LYS A 153 19.57 -9.92 -0.46
C LYS A 153 19.87 -8.76 0.48
N SER A 154 19.47 -7.54 0.09
CA SER A 154 19.58 -6.32 0.89
C SER A 154 18.40 -6.12 1.86
N GLY A 155 17.39 -7.00 1.84
CA GLY A 155 16.22 -6.96 2.71
C GLY A 155 15.05 -6.16 2.16
N ASN A 156 15.12 -5.60 0.94
CA ASN A 156 14.01 -4.83 0.37
C ASN A 156 12.84 -5.76 0.01
N PRO A 157 11.59 -5.41 0.34
CA PRO A 157 10.43 -6.11 -0.19
C PRO A 157 10.43 -6.17 -1.72
N ILE A 158 9.91 -7.27 -2.26
CA ILE A 158 9.76 -7.46 -3.71
C ILE A 158 8.29 -7.39 -4.06
N PHE A 159 7.91 -6.43 -4.90
CA PHE A 159 6.57 -6.33 -5.48
C PHE A 159 6.56 -6.88 -6.90
N ILE A 160 5.68 -7.82 -7.20
CA ILE A 160 5.51 -8.41 -8.54
C ILE A 160 4.16 -8.02 -9.11
N SER A 161 4.15 -7.49 -10.34
CA SER A 161 2.94 -7.22 -11.12
C SER A 161 3.02 -7.92 -12.47
N LYS A 162 1.95 -8.57 -12.90
CA LYS A 162 1.87 -9.29 -14.19
C LYS A 162 0.78 -8.73 -15.10
N PRO A 163 0.94 -7.51 -15.68
CA PRO A 163 -0.11 -6.89 -16.48
C PRO A 163 -0.57 -7.72 -17.69
N GLY A 164 0.31 -8.55 -18.25
CA GLY A 164 -0.04 -9.45 -19.36
C GLY A 164 -1.00 -10.58 -18.98
N LYS A 165 -1.18 -10.85 -17.68
CA LYS A 165 -2.15 -11.83 -17.14
C LYS A 165 -3.40 -11.17 -16.56
N THR A 166 -3.54 -9.84 -16.66
CA THR A 166 -4.70 -9.14 -16.12
C THR A 166 -5.97 -9.44 -16.94
N ASP A 167 -6.97 -10.01 -16.28
CA ASP A 167 -8.33 -10.12 -16.76
C ASP A 167 -9.06 -8.78 -16.57
N VAL A 168 -8.96 -7.92 -17.59
CA VAL A 168 -9.62 -6.61 -17.59
C VAL A 168 -11.14 -6.71 -17.50
N TYR A 169 -11.74 -7.72 -18.13
CA TYR A 169 -13.20 -7.87 -18.14
C TYR A 169 -13.71 -8.26 -16.76
N GLY A 170 -13.09 -9.26 -16.13
CA GLY A 170 -13.45 -9.72 -14.79
C GLY A 170 -13.20 -8.64 -13.76
N LEU A 171 -12.10 -7.87 -13.85
CA LEU A 171 -11.92 -6.69 -13.01
C LEU A 171 -13.07 -5.70 -13.18
N GLU A 172 -13.50 -5.42 -14.40
CA GLU A 172 -14.62 -4.51 -14.63
C GLU A 172 -15.98 -5.08 -14.16
N CYS A 173 -16.08 -6.38 -13.89
CA CYS A 173 -17.26 -6.99 -13.28
C CYS A 173 -17.33 -6.82 -11.76
N CYS A 174 -16.25 -6.45 -11.08
CA CYS A 174 -16.23 -6.30 -9.62
C CYS A 174 -15.60 -4.99 -9.14
N LEU A 175 -14.89 -4.26 -9.99
CA LEU A 175 -14.21 -3.01 -9.67
C LEU A 175 -14.47 -1.94 -10.73
N ASN A 176 -14.60 -0.70 -10.25
CA ASN A 176 -14.48 0.51 -11.06
C ASN A 176 -13.08 1.14 -10.85
N MET A 177 -12.84 2.33 -11.41
CA MET A 177 -11.54 3.00 -11.23
C MET A 177 -11.24 3.30 -9.76
N GLU A 178 -12.25 3.73 -9.00
CA GLU A 178 -12.14 4.00 -7.57
C GLU A 178 -11.69 2.74 -6.81
N GLY A 179 -12.29 1.57 -7.07
CA GLY A 179 -11.89 0.30 -6.48
C GLY A 179 -10.48 -0.14 -6.88
N VAL A 180 -10.05 0.11 -8.13
CA VAL A 180 -8.66 -0.16 -8.55
C VAL A 180 -7.67 0.73 -7.79
N MET A 181 -8.01 2.02 -7.59
CA MET A 181 -7.18 2.94 -6.79
C MET A 181 -7.22 2.59 -5.30
N GLY A 182 -8.38 2.22 -4.75
CA GLY A 182 -8.54 1.76 -3.37
C GLY A 182 -7.67 0.54 -3.08
N ASN A 183 -7.66 -0.44 -3.99
CA ASN A 183 -6.77 -1.60 -3.90
C ASN A 183 -5.28 -1.20 -3.95
N HIS A 184 -4.93 -0.20 -4.75
CA HIS A 184 -3.55 0.31 -4.79
C HIS A 184 -3.15 1.01 -3.49
N TRP A 185 -4.05 1.80 -2.90
CA TRP A 185 -3.85 2.41 -1.59
C TRP A 185 -3.63 1.37 -0.49
N GLU A 186 -4.48 0.34 -0.45
CA GLU A 186 -4.36 -0.77 0.50
C GLU A 186 -3.04 -1.54 0.33
N ALA A 187 -2.64 -1.82 -0.91
CA ALA A 187 -1.35 -2.47 -1.20
C ALA A 187 -0.15 -1.63 -0.72
N MET A 188 -0.26 -0.30 -0.73
CA MET A 188 0.80 0.60 -0.25
C MET A 188 0.78 0.82 1.26
N GLU A 189 -0.38 1.00 1.88
CA GLU A 189 -0.48 1.32 3.32
C GLU A 189 -0.44 0.09 4.20
N GLU A 190 -1.06 -1.01 3.80
CA GLU A 190 -1.10 -2.24 4.58
C GLU A 190 -0.08 -3.24 4.04
N GLY A 191 -0.19 -3.59 2.76
CA GLY A 191 0.66 -4.61 2.13
C GLY A 191 2.16 -4.29 2.28
N PHE A 192 2.57 -3.10 1.84
CA PHE A 192 3.98 -2.72 1.92
C PHE A 192 4.49 -2.58 3.36
N THR A 193 3.67 -2.00 4.25
CA THR A 193 4.01 -1.84 5.68
C THR A 193 4.28 -3.20 6.33
N GLN A 194 3.44 -4.20 6.07
CA GLN A 194 3.65 -5.56 6.58
C GLN A 194 4.94 -6.17 6.05
N GLU A 195 5.28 -5.95 4.77
CA GLU A 195 6.52 -6.46 4.20
C GLU A 195 7.76 -5.74 4.73
N LEU A 196 7.69 -4.44 5.02
CA LEU A 196 8.75 -3.71 5.69
C LEU A 196 8.98 -4.23 7.12
N LEU A 197 7.91 -4.57 7.85
CA LEU A 197 8.01 -5.23 9.16
C LEU A 197 8.72 -6.58 9.07
N LYS A 198 8.31 -7.43 8.11
CA LYS A 198 8.98 -8.72 7.86
C LYS A 198 10.45 -8.52 7.53
N SER A 199 10.77 -7.53 6.69
CA SER A 199 12.14 -7.15 6.34
C SER A 199 12.94 -6.80 7.58
N LYS A 200 12.41 -5.95 8.46
CA LYS A 200 13.10 -5.50 9.67
C LYS A 200 13.37 -6.64 10.65
N ASN A 201 12.42 -7.57 10.78
CA ASN A 201 12.55 -8.73 11.66
C ASN A 201 13.58 -9.74 11.12
N LYS A 202 13.62 -9.94 9.80
CA LYS A 202 14.51 -10.92 9.17
C LYS A 202 15.93 -10.39 8.93
N HIS A 203 16.05 -9.09 8.64
CA HIS A 203 17.31 -8.44 8.29
C HIS A 203 17.60 -7.32 9.30
N SER A 204 18.27 -7.65 10.41
CA SER A 204 18.52 -6.70 11.51
C SER A 204 19.32 -5.45 11.12
N ALA A 205 20.08 -5.52 10.01
CA ALA A 205 20.84 -4.40 9.44
C ALA A 205 20.06 -3.63 8.35
N PHE A 206 18.80 -3.98 8.07
CA PHE A 206 17.97 -3.30 7.07
C PHE A 206 17.63 -1.88 7.51
N ASP A 207 18.07 -0.92 6.69
CA ASP A 207 17.85 0.52 6.87
C ASP A 207 17.30 1.20 5.60
N ASP A 208 16.96 0.41 4.56
CA ASP A 208 16.47 0.90 3.28
C ASP A 208 14.99 0.55 3.06
N TYR A 209 14.09 1.41 3.51
CA TYR A 209 12.62 1.24 3.45
C TYR A 209 12.02 1.41 2.04
N SER A 210 12.69 0.86 1.03
CA SER A 210 12.28 0.88 -0.37
C SER A 210 12.03 -0.52 -0.92
N CYS A 211 11.38 -0.59 -2.07
CA CYS A 211 10.87 -1.79 -2.71
C CYS A 211 11.54 -2.03 -4.08
N LEU A 212 11.84 -3.30 -4.37
CA LEU A 212 12.14 -3.78 -5.72
C LEU A 212 10.84 -4.11 -6.45
N CYS A 213 10.54 -3.40 -7.54
CA CYS A 213 9.34 -3.65 -8.34
C CYS A 213 9.69 -4.48 -9.59
N VAL A 214 9.04 -5.63 -9.77
CA VAL A 214 9.16 -6.48 -10.95
C VAL A 214 7.84 -6.44 -11.73
N LEU A 215 7.86 -5.85 -12.91
CA LEU A 215 6.72 -5.84 -13.83
C LEU A 215 6.97 -6.86 -14.93
N ASP A 216 6.27 -7.99 -14.86
CA ASP A 216 6.31 -9.03 -15.89
C ASP A 216 5.29 -8.72 -16.98
N LEU A 217 5.79 -8.22 -18.10
CA LEU A 217 5.00 -7.79 -19.24
C LEU A 217 4.78 -8.93 -20.25
N HIS A 218 5.22 -10.16 -19.93
CA HIS A 218 4.94 -11.33 -20.76
C HIS A 218 3.43 -11.55 -20.90
N GLY A 219 2.97 -11.76 -22.14
CA GLY A 219 1.55 -11.93 -22.47
C GLY A 219 0.78 -10.61 -22.67
N LEU A 220 1.40 -9.46 -22.38
CA LEU A 220 0.79 -8.16 -22.62
C LEU A 220 0.60 -7.95 -24.12
N ASN A 221 -0.63 -7.65 -24.53
CA ASN A 221 -0.98 -7.46 -25.93
C ASN A 221 -1.35 -5.99 -26.23
N SER A 222 -1.43 -5.64 -27.52
CA SER A 222 -1.68 -4.26 -27.94
C SER A 222 -3.08 -3.75 -27.59
N SER A 223 -4.10 -4.62 -27.42
CA SER A 223 -5.45 -4.17 -27.06
C SER A 223 -5.53 -3.72 -25.60
N GLN A 224 -4.68 -4.26 -24.72
CA GLN A 224 -4.52 -3.81 -23.34
C GLN A 224 -3.77 -2.46 -23.25
N LEU A 225 -2.87 -2.16 -24.20
CA LEU A 225 -2.10 -0.90 -24.25
C LEU A 225 -2.94 0.29 -24.74
N ASN A 226 -3.99 0.62 -24.00
CA ASN A 226 -4.97 1.64 -24.36
C ASN A 226 -5.01 2.80 -23.35
N LYS A 227 -5.89 3.80 -23.60
CA LYS A 227 -6.03 4.98 -22.76
C LYS A 227 -6.43 4.65 -21.31
N LYS A 228 -7.22 3.60 -21.10
CA LYS A 228 -7.65 3.18 -19.76
C LYS A 228 -6.46 2.66 -18.96
N MET A 229 -5.63 1.80 -19.55
CA MET A 229 -4.40 1.33 -18.90
C MET A 229 -3.44 2.49 -18.61
N LEU A 230 -3.29 3.44 -19.55
CA LEU A 230 -2.47 4.63 -19.33
C LEU A 230 -3.00 5.48 -18.16
N ARG A 231 -4.32 5.62 -18.02
CA ARG A 231 -4.96 6.32 -16.90
C ARG A 231 -4.61 5.65 -15.57
N VAL A 232 -4.79 4.33 -15.46
CA VAL A 232 -4.44 3.56 -14.24
C VAL A 232 -2.98 3.78 -13.86
N VAL A 233 -2.05 3.55 -14.79
CA VAL A 233 -0.60 3.71 -14.52
C VAL A 233 -0.26 5.14 -14.12
N LYS A 234 -0.89 6.14 -14.74
CA LYS A 234 -0.66 7.56 -14.42
C LYS A 234 -1.18 7.92 -13.03
N GLU A 235 -2.37 7.45 -12.65
CA GLU A 235 -2.97 7.71 -11.33
C GLU A 235 -2.16 7.03 -10.22
N GLN A 236 -1.81 5.75 -10.39
CA GLN A 236 -0.94 5.04 -9.44
C GLN A 236 0.41 5.74 -9.28
N ALA A 237 1.08 6.07 -10.39
CA ALA A 237 2.36 6.78 -10.34
C ALA A 237 2.22 8.17 -9.68
N SER A 238 1.08 8.85 -9.84
CA SER A 238 0.83 10.13 -9.18
C SER A 238 0.69 9.95 -7.67
N ILE A 239 -0.06 8.94 -7.22
CA ILE A 239 -0.19 8.57 -5.80
C ILE A 239 1.19 8.24 -5.23
N ASP A 240 1.94 7.36 -5.89
CA ASP A 240 3.25 6.90 -5.42
C ASP A 240 4.25 8.04 -5.28
N ASN A 241 4.38 8.88 -6.32
CA ASN A 241 5.33 9.99 -6.28
C ASN A 241 4.94 11.12 -5.32
N LEU A 242 3.64 11.26 -5.00
CA LEU A 242 3.15 12.31 -4.12
C LEU A 242 3.09 11.87 -2.65
N CYS A 243 2.53 10.70 -2.38
CA CYS A 243 2.20 10.22 -1.04
C CYS A 243 3.23 9.24 -0.48
N TYR A 244 4.04 8.62 -1.34
CA TYR A 244 5.05 7.62 -0.99
C TYR A 244 6.41 7.94 -1.63
N PRO A 245 6.96 9.16 -1.43
CA PRO A 245 8.21 9.54 -2.08
C PRO A 245 9.35 8.60 -1.73
N GLU A 246 10.18 8.31 -2.75
CA GLU A 246 11.44 7.55 -2.61
C GLU A 246 11.30 6.15 -2.00
N THR A 247 10.14 5.49 -2.15
CA THR A 247 9.91 4.10 -1.72
C THR A 247 10.22 3.04 -2.79
N MET A 248 10.54 3.44 -4.03
CA MET A 248 10.99 2.51 -5.08
C MET A 248 12.51 2.62 -5.26
N ASN A 249 13.26 1.52 -5.08
CA ASN A 249 14.70 1.51 -5.34
C ASN A 249 15.03 1.24 -6.81
N LEU A 250 14.37 0.24 -7.39
CA LEU A 250 14.62 -0.31 -8.71
C LEU A 250 13.31 -0.90 -9.25
N MET A 251 13.09 -0.71 -10.54
CA MET A 251 11.99 -1.34 -11.26
C MET A 251 12.55 -2.15 -12.43
N ILE A 252 12.23 -3.43 -12.48
CA ILE A 252 12.63 -4.34 -13.56
C ILE A 252 11.41 -4.64 -14.42
N LEU A 253 11.48 -4.26 -15.71
CA LEU A 253 10.49 -4.61 -16.72
C LEU A 253 10.95 -5.87 -17.46
N LEU A 254 10.22 -6.97 -17.31
CA LEU A 254 10.54 -8.25 -17.96
C LEU A 254 9.67 -8.47 -19.19
N SER A 255 10.29 -8.94 -20.27
CA SER A 255 9.62 -9.40 -21.49
C SER A 255 8.56 -8.44 -22.07
N PRO A 256 8.82 -7.12 -22.19
CA PRO A 256 7.88 -6.22 -22.86
C PRO A 256 7.62 -6.65 -24.31
N PRO A 257 6.37 -6.59 -24.80
CA PRO A 257 6.09 -6.80 -26.21
C PRO A 257 6.71 -5.65 -27.03
N PRO A 258 7.04 -5.85 -28.33
CA PRO A 258 7.61 -4.79 -29.17
C PRO A 258 6.76 -3.50 -29.22
N THR A 259 5.44 -3.65 -29.17
CA THR A 259 4.47 -2.53 -29.14
C THR A 259 4.55 -1.69 -27.86
N PHE A 260 5.14 -2.21 -26.77
CA PHE A 260 5.30 -1.50 -25.52
C PHE A 260 6.19 -0.26 -25.64
N ALA A 261 7.11 -0.20 -26.61
CA ALA A 261 8.03 0.94 -26.76
C ALA A 261 7.30 2.29 -26.91
N ILE A 262 6.17 2.32 -27.62
CA ILE A 262 5.35 3.53 -27.78
C ILE A 262 4.70 3.90 -26.44
N PHE A 263 4.11 2.91 -25.77
CA PHE A 263 3.45 3.09 -24.48
C PHE A 263 4.44 3.57 -23.40
N TYR A 264 5.64 2.99 -23.37
CA TYR A 264 6.70 3.37 -22.44
C TYR A 264 7.17 4.82 -22.65
N ARG A 265 7.20 5.32 -23.89
CA ARG A 265 7.48 6.75 -24.16
C ARG A 265 6.45 7.67 -23.52
N LEU A 266 5.17 7.28 -23.54
CA LEU A 266 4.10 8.04 -22.88
C LEU A 266 4.25 8.01 -21.35
N ILE A 267 4.54 6.84 -20.78
CA ILE A 267 4.78 6.69 -19.33
C ILE A 267 5.94 7.59 -18.87
N ARG A 268 7.07 7.52 -19.56
CA ARG A 268 8.26 8.31 -19.22
C ARG A 268 8.03 9.82 -19.26
N ALA A 269 7.07 10.30 -20.05
CA ALA A 269 6.82 11.73 -20.18
C ALA A 269 6.23 12.36 -18.89
N PHE A 270 5.59 11.56 -18.03
CA PHE A 270 5.01 12.06 -16.77
C PHE A 270 5.69 11.52 -15.50
N LEU A 271 6.66 10.61 -15.63
CA LEU A 271 7.44 10.14 -14.49
C LEU A 271 8.58 11.11 -14.16
N PRO A 272 8.90 11.34 -12.87
CA PRO A 272 10.10 12.07 -12.49
C PRO A 272 11.36 11.41 -13.05
N SER A 273 12.35 12.22 -13.44
CA SER A 273 13.60 11.70 -14.05
C SER A 273 14.33 10.70 -13.17
N ARG A 274 14.26 10.86 -11.84
CA ARG A 274 14.84 9.92 -10.87
C ARG A 274 14.14 8.57 -10.86
N THR A 275 12.82 8.56 -11.02
CA THR A 275 12.04 7.32 -11.16
C THR A 275 12.44 6.62 -12.45
N VAL A 276 12.52 7.36 -13.57
CA VAL A 276 12.96 6.80 -14.87
C VAL A 276 14.37 6.21 -14.80
N SER A 277 15.31 6.83 -14.07
CA SER A 277 16.67 6.30 -13.94
C SER A 277 16.78 4.99 -13.14
N LYS A 278 15.72 4.62 -12.40
CA LYS A 278 15.64 3.37 -11.64
C LYS A 278 14.97 2.24 -12.43
N ILE A 279 14.57 2.47 -13.69
CA ILE A 279 13.90 1.46 -14.51
C ILE A 279 14.93 0.72 -15.37
N GLU A 280 15.06 -0.58 -15.17
CA GLU A 280 15.79 -1.50 -16.04
C GLU A 280 14.80 -2.28 -16.92
N LEU A 281 15.02 -2.32 -18.24
CA LEU A 281 14.15 -3.02 -19.18
C LEU A 281 14.89 -4.18 -19.84
N TYR A 282 14.31 -5.39 -19.71
CA TYR A 282 14.86 -6.63 -20.25
C TYR A 282 13.92 -7.27 -21.26
N ALA A 283 14.12 -6.99 -22.55
CA ALA A 283 13.38 -7.64 -23.63
C ALA A 283 13.67 -9.16 -23.72
N ASN A 284 14.90 -9.58 -23.41
CA ASN A 284 15.25 -10.98 -23.28
C ASN A 284 14.99 -11.45 -21.84
N ARG A 285 14.03 -12.36 -21.66
CA ARG A 285 13.64 -12.88 -20.33
C ARG A 285 14.82 -13.43 -19.55
N SER A 286 15.68 -14.25 -20.15
CA SER A 286 16.81 -14.89 -19.47
C SER A 286 17.78 -13.87 -18.87
N LYS A 287 18.06 -12.76 -19.57
CA LYS A 287 18.89 -11.68 -19.00
C LYS A 287 18.22 -11.01 -17.79
N GLY A 288 16.92 -10.80 -17.84
CA GLY A 288 16.16 -10.26 -16.72
C GLY A 288 16.10 -11.20 -15.53
N LEU A 289 15.89 -12.50 -15.75
CA LEU A 289 15.94 -13.52 -14.68
C LEU A 289 17.33 -13.62 -14.05
N LYS A 290 18.40 -13.54 -14.87
CA LYS A 290 19.76 -13.43 -14.35
C LYS A 290 19.91 -12.21 -13.45
N ARG A 291 19.42 -11.04 -13.88
CA ARG A 291 19.43 -9.83 -13.05
C ARG A 291 18.68 -10.03 -11.71
N LEU A 292 17.54 -10.71 -11.72
CA LEU A 292 16.82 -11.04 -10.48
C LEU A 292 17.65 -11.94 -9.56
N SER A 293 18.31 -12.98 -10.08
CA SER A 293 19.17 -13.87 -9.29
C SER A 293 20.40 -13.18 -8.68
N GLU A 294 20.86 -12.07 -9.28
CA GLU A 294 21.92 -11.23 -8.68
C GLU A 294 21.41 -10.50 -7.43
N LEU A 295 20.15 -10.07 -7.43
CA LEU A 295 19.53 -9.24 -6.40
C LEU A 295 18.80 -10.04 -5.30
N ILE A 296 18.33 -11.24 -5.60
CA ILE A 296 17.39 -12.02 -4.78
C ILE A 296 17.97 -13.43 -4.61
N ASP A 297 17.87 -13.98 -3.40
CA ASP A 297 18.22 -15.38 -3.12
C ASP A 297 17.15 -16.32 -3.68
N GLU A 298 17.52 -17.53 -4.09
CA GLU A 298 16.61 -18.44 -4.80
C GLU A 298 15.39 -18.81 -3.95
N GLU A 299 15.56 -18.97 -2.63
CA GLU A 299 14.51 -19.25 -1.66
C GLU A 299 13.50 -18.11 -1.48
N GLU A 300 13.81 -16.89 -1.91
CA GLU A 300 12.91 -15.73 -1.84
C GLU A 300 12.09 -15.52 -3.12
N LEU A 301 12.44 -16.23 -4.19
CA LEU A 301 11.88 -16.02 -5.51
C LEU A 301 11.10 -17.26 -5.97
N SER A 302 9.99 -17.08 -6.68
CA SER A 302 9.23 -18.22 -7.18
C SER A 302 9.93 -18.94 -8.33
N VAL A 303 9.54 -20.19 -8.56
CA VAL A 303 10.04 -21.04 -9.66
C VAL A 303 9.85 -20.37 -11.04
N GLU A 304 8.77 -19.61 -11.25
CA GLU A 304 8.50 -18.85 -12.50
C GLU A 304 9.59 -17.80 -12.82
N TYR A 305 10.31 -17.35 -11.80
CA TYR A 305 11.39 -16.37 -11.89
C TYR A 305 12.77 -16.97 -11.61
N GLY A 306 12.87 -18.31 -11.50
CA GLY A 306 14.13 -19.02 -11.34
C GLY A 306 14.56 -19.26 -9.89
N GLY A 307 13.66 -19.11 -8.93
CA GLY A 307 13.91 -19.49 -7.53
C GLY A 307 13.25 -20.81 -7.13
N THR A 308 13.11 -21.02 -5.82
CA THR A 308 12.58 -22.24 -5.20
C THR A 308 11.41 -21.97 -4.25
N LYS A 309 11.02 -20.69 -4.06
CA LYS A 309 9.89 -20.32 -3.21
C LYS A 309 8.60 -20.87 -3.80
N GLU A 310 7.94 -21.72 -3.04
CA GLU A 310 6.58 -22.15 -3.35
C GLU A 310 5.62 -20.97 -3.15
N ALA A 311 4.51 -20.96 -3.89
CA ALA A 311 3.47 -19.98 -3.60
C ALA A 311 2.95 -20.24 -2.18
N GLU A 312 2.94 -19.22 -1.32
CA GLU A 312 2.19 -19.25 -0.08
C GLU A 312 0.70 -19.33 -0.44
N ASN A 313 0.21 -20.54 -0.71
CA ASN A 313 -1.21 -20.80 -0.67
C ASN A 313 -1.57 -20.77 0.80
N SER A 314 -2.23 -19.70 1.25
CA SER A 314 -2.92 -19.78 2.54
C SER A 314 -3.94 -20.92 2.40
N ASP A 315 -3.65 -22.08 2.99
CA ASP A 315 -4.50 -23.27 2.96
C ASP A 315 -5.91 -23.03 3.55
N GLU A 316 -6.18 -21.82 4.04
CA GLU A 316 -7.41 -21.38 4.68
C GLU A 316 -8.56 -21.14 3.67
N GLU A 317 -8.26 -20.59 2.49
CA GLU A 317 -9.28 -20.22 1.50
C GLU A 317 -8.74 -20.25 0.06
N ARG A 318 -9.33 -21.08 -0.80
CA ARG A 318 -9.02 -21.10 -2.23
C ARG A 318 -10.17 -20.52 -3.04
N VAL A 319 -9.85 -19.55 -3.90
CA VAL A 319 -10.83 -18.88 -4.77
C VAL A 319 -10.65 -19.39 -6.20
N ILE A 320 -11.74 -19.72 -6.88
CA ILE A 320 -11.79 -20.03 -8.32
C ILE A 320 -12.51 -18.86 -8.99
N VAL A 321 -11.94 -18.35 -10.07
CA VAL A 321 -12.49 -17.21 -10.82
C VAL A 321 -12.52 -17.59 -12.30
N GLU A 322 -13.70 -17.74 -12.86
CA GLU A 322 -13.90 -18.20 -14.24
C GLU A 322 -14.92 -17.35 -14.98
N ARG A 323 -14.73 -17.17 -16.29
CA ARG A 323 -15.73 -16.51 -17.14
C ARG A 323 -16.70 -17.53 -17.71
N LEU A 324 -18.00 -17.27 -17.54
CA LEU A 324 -19.06 -18.07 -18.13
C LEU A 324 -19.85 -17.23 -19.13
N ARG A 325 -19.94 -17.71 -20.37
CA ARG A 325 -20.75 -17.06 -21.41
C ARG A 325 -22.14 -17.66 -21.45
N LEU A 326 -23.17 -16.82 -21.38
CA LEU A 326 -24.55 -17.29 -21.37
C LEU A 326 -24.88 -18.14 -22.61
N GLY A 327 -25.47 -19.31 -22.38
CA GLY A 327 -25.84 -20.29 -23.40
C GLY A 327 -24.66 -21.08 -23.97
N LYS A 328 -23.43 -20.87 -23.48
CA LYS A 328 -22.23 -21.57 -23.95
C LYS A 328 -21.38 -22.05 -22.76
N GLY A 329 -21.35 -23.36 -22.55
CA GLY A 329 -20.48 -24.00 -21.57
C GLY A 329 -21.05 -23.98 -20.15
N PHE A 330 -20.18 -24.29 -19.21
CA PHE A 330 -20.44 -24.40 -17.77
C PHE A 330 -19.11 -24.24 -17.02
N VAL A 331 -19.19 -24.00 -15.71
CA VAL A 331 -18.02 -23.99 -14.82
C VAL A 331 -18.17 -25.13 -13.81
N ASP A 332 -17.21 -26.05 -13.79
CA ASP A 332 -17.17 -27.14 -12.81
C ASP A 332 -16.25 -26.77 -11.64
N LEU A 333 -16.81 -26.77 -10.44
CA LEU A 333 -16.14 -26.39 -9.21
C LEU A 333 -15.96 -27.65 -8.35
N ALA A 334 -14.75 -28.22 -8.36
CA ALA A 334 -14.40 -29.38 -7.56
C ALA A 334 -14.18 -28.97 -6.10
N VAL A 335 -14.75 -29.73 -5.16
CA VAL A 335 -14.70 -29.52 -3.71
C VAL A 335 -14.30 -30.84 -3.06
N SER A 336 -13.25 -30.82 -2.24
CA SER A 336 -12.69 -31.98 -1.58
C SER A 336 -13.47 -32.35 -0.32
N GLN A 337 -13.22 -33.54 0.20
CA GLN A 337 -13.78 -33.94 1.49
C GLN A 337 -13.30 -32.98 2.58
N GLY A 338 -14.22 -32.50 3.41
CA GLY A 338 -13.87 -31.53 4.45
C GLY A 338 -13.75 -30.09 3.95
N GLU A 339 -14.15 -29.78 2.71
CA GLU A 339 -14.27 -28.41 2.21
C GLU A 339 -15.74 -28.00 2.02
N SER A 340 -15.99 -26.69 1.99
CA SER A 340 -17.27 -26.08 1.63
C SER A 340 -17.07 -25.03 0.55
N LEU A 341 -18.03 -24.91 -0.38
CA LEU A 341 -18.03 -23.99 -1.50
C LEU A 341 -19.18 -22.99 -1.35
N THR A 342 -18.87 -21.71 -1.52
CA THR A 342 -19.86 -20.66 -1.81
C THR A 342 -19.64 -20.16 -3.24
N VAL A 343 -20.71 -19.78 -3.92
CA VAL A 343 -20.65 -19.30 -5.31
C VAL A 343 -21.27 -17.92 -5.40
N LYS A 344 -20.50 -16.98 -5.95
CA LYS A 344 -20.93 -15.63 -6.27
C LYS A 344 -20.83 -15.37 -7.77
N ILE A 345 -21.72 -14.53 -8.28
CA ILE A 345 -21.71 -14.09 -9.67
C ILE A 345 -21.49 -12.59 -9.69
N TYR A 346 -20.50 -12.17 -10.47
CA TYR A 346 -20.20 -10.77 -10.73
C TYR A 346 -20.50 -10.44 -12.19
N THR A 347 -21.13 -9.29 -12.42
CA THR A 347 -21.42 -8.83 -13.77
C THR A 347 -21.45 -7.32 -13.87
N LYS A 348 -21.00 -6.82 -15.03
CA LYS A 348 -21.21 -5.44 -15.48
C LYS A 348 -22.21 -5.32 -16.63
N THR A 349 -22.71 -6.43 -17.16
CA THR A 349 -23.68 -6.39 -18.27
C THR A 349 -25.08 -6.13 -17.74
N GLN A 350 -25.89 -5.37 -18.48
CA GLN A 350 -27.32 -5.15 -18.19
C GLN A 350 -28.21 -6.33 -18.58
N SER A 351 -27.64 -7.32 -19.27
CA SER A 351 -28.36 -8.53 -19.66
C SER A 351 -28.71 -9.39 -18.45
N THR A 352 -29.91 -9.95 -18.46
CA THR A 352 -30.33 -10.97 -17.48
C THR A 352 -29.74 -12.33 -17.83
N GLY A 353 -29.08 -12.96 -16.85
CA GLY A 353 -28.66 -14.35 -16.90
C GLY A 353 -29.37 -15.17 -15.83
N VAL A 354 -29.87 -16.36 -16.18
CA VAL A 354 -30.37 -17.35 -15.24
C VAL A 354 -29.32 -18.42 -15.05
N PHE A 355 -28.86 -18.58 -13.82
CA PHE A 355 -27.80 -19.49 -13.45
C PHE A 355 -28.33 -20.62 -12.59
N VAL A 356 -27.83 -21.82 -12.86
CA VAL A 356 -28.24 -23.04 -12.19
C VAL A 356 -27.00 -23.75 -11.69
N ILE A 357 -27.04 -24.19 -10.43
CA ILE A 357 -25.99 -25.03 -9.85
C ILE A 357 -26.50 -26.46 -9.66
N LYS A 358 -25.70 -27.45 -10.05
CA LYS A 358 -26.02 -28.88 -9.99
C LYS A 358 -24.86 -29.68 -9.42
N SER A 359 -25.15 -30.78 -8.73
CA SER A 359 -24.12 -31.79 -8.44
C SER A 359 -23.88 -32.64 -9.69
N THR A 360 -22.62 -32.94 -10.02
CA THR A 360 -22.31 -33.86 -11.13
C THR A 360 -22.36 -35.33 -10.71
N SER A 361 -22.46 -35.63 -9.42
CA SER A 361 -22.42 -37.01 -8.88
C SER A 361 -23.80 -37.63 -8.62
N SER A 362 -24.87 -36.84 -8.60
CA SER A 362 -26.24 -37.37 -8.43
C SER A 362 -26.80 -37.86 -9.76
N GLU A 363 -27.33 -39.09 -9.80
CA GLU A 363 -28.19 -39.58 -10.88
C GLU A 363 -29.51 -38.78 -10.85
N GLY A 364 -29.47 -37.58 -11.43
CA GLY A 364 -30.58 -36.63 -11.45
C GLY A 364 -30.05 -35.25 -11.85
N ASN A 365 -30.59 -34.69 -12.93
CA ASN A 365 -30.21 -33.37 -13.46
C ASN A 365 -30.88 -32.22 -12.67
N GLU A 366 -31.31 -32.50 -11.44
CA GLU A 366 -32.08 -31.58 -10.61
C GLU A 366 -31.19 -30.43 -10.12
N PRO A 367 -31.65 -29.18 -10.23
CA PRO A 367 -30.92 -28.02 -9.75
C PRO A 367 -30.85 -27.99 -8.22
N LEU A 368 -29.66 -27.85 -7.67
CA LEU A 368 -29.45 -27.57 -6.24
C LEU A 368 -29.83 -26.13 -5.89
N GLY A 369 -29.72 -25.22 -6.87
CA GLY A 369 -30.08 -23.82 -6.75
C GLY A 369 -30.23 -23.18 -8.12
N THR A 370 -31.10 -22.18 -8.21
CA THR A 370 -31.28 -21.33 -9.40
C THR A 370 -31.27 -19.87 -8.96
N LEU A 371 -30.57 -19.03 -9.71
CA LEU A 371 -30.44 -17.61 -9.43
C LEU A 371 -30.56 -16.82 -10.73
N GLU A 372 -31.48 -15.86 -10.75
CA GLU A 372 -31.59 -14.88 -11.82
C GLU A 372 -30.75 -13.65 -11.46
N VAL A 373 -29.87 -13.25 -12.37
CA VAL A 373 -28.94 -12.14 -12.20
C VAL A 373 -29.23 -11.14 -13.31
N THR A 374 -29.73 -9.96 -12.93
CA THR A 374 -29.93 -8.83 -13.84
C THR A 374 -29.25 -7.61 -13.25
N ASN A 375 -28.55 -6.84 -14.09
CA ASN A 375 -28.06 -5.53 -13.72
C ASN A 375 -28.96 -4.43 -14.26
N ASP A 376 -29.80 -3.89 -13.40
CA ASP A 376 -30.84 -2.89 -13.73
C ASP A 376 -30.25 -1.48 -13.95
N GLY A 377 -29.07 -1.39 -14.59
CA GLY A 377 -28.26 -0.19 -14.72
C GLY A 377 -29.11 1.07 -14.86
N ASN A 378 -29.08 1.93 -13.82
CA ASN A 378 -29.99 3.07 -13.73
C ASN A 378 -29.92 3.92 -15.01
N PRO A 379 -31.01 4.08 -15.76
CA PRO A 379 -31.03 4.87 -17.01
C PRO A 379 -30.89 6.39 -16.77
N ASP A 380 -31.09 6.87 -15.54
CA ASP A 380 -31.09 8.30 -15.19
C ASP A 380 -29.68 8.87 -14.91
N ASN A 381 -28.68 8.54 -15.74
CA ASN A 381 -27.42 9.29 -15.76
C ASN A 381 -27.20 9.84 -17.17
N ASP A 382 -27.90 10.93 -17.39
CA ASP A 382 -27.90 11.86 -18.50
C ASP A 382 -26.49 12.37 -18.79
N GLY A 383 -25.72 11.59 -19.57
CA GLY A 383 -24.83 12.06 -20.65
C GLY A 383 -23.75 13.10 -20.33
N VAL A 384 -23.49 13.44 -19.07
CA VAL A 384 -22.55 14.50 -18.67
C VAL A 384 -21.68 14.00 -17.52
N THR A 385 -20.90 12.95 -17.78
CA THR A 385 -19.54 12.77 -17.25
C THR A 385 -18.92 11.59 -17.98
N ASP A 386 -17.68 11.73 -18.47
CA ASP A 386 -16.86 10.63 -19.01
C ASP A 386 -16.50 9.56 -17.94
N GLU A 387 -17.11 9.62 -16.76
CA GLU A 387 -16.95 8.66 -15.68
C GLU A 387 -18.16 7.73 -15.63
N VAL A 388 -18.07 6.67 -16.44
CA VAL A 388 -18.95 5.50 -16.34
C VAL A 388 -18.88 5.00 -14.90
N HIS A 389 -19.90 5.33 -14.11
CA HIS A 389 -20.15 4.69 -12.82
C HIS A 389 -20.58 3.27 -13.14
N ILE A 390 -19.63 2.35 -13.18
CA ILE A 390 -19.89 0.92 -13.38
C ILE A 390 -20.69 0.45 -12.15
N LYS A 391 -22.02 0.35 -12.30
CA LYS A 391 -22.83 -0.48 -11.41
C LYS A 391 -22.55 -1.92 -11.83
N HIS A 392 -21.71 -2.60 -11.08
CA HIS A 392 -21.63 -4.05 -11.17
C HIS A 392 -22.54 -4.64 -10.10
N ILE A 393 -22.99 -5.87 -10.33
CA ILE A 393 -23.77 -6.59 -9.35
C ILE A 393 -23.02 -7.82 -8.91
N GLU A 394 -22.80 -7.91 -7.61
CA GLU A 394 -22.43 -9.12 -6.89
C GLU A 394 -23.71 -9.79 -6.40
N ILE A 395 -23.95 -11.05 -6.78
CA ILE A 395 -25.04 -11.85 -6.23
C ILE A 395 -24.50 -13.17 -5.71
N ASP A 396 -24.93 -13.55 -4.50
CA ASP A 396 -24.66 -14.83 -3.85
C ASP A 396 -25.83 -15.79 -4.10
N PHE A 397 -25.55 -17.05 -4.36
CA PHE A 397 -26.56 -18.10 -4.39
C PHE A 397 -27.18 -18.39 -3.01
N GLY A 398 -26.57 -17.91 -1.92
CA GLY A 398 -27.03 -18.17 -0.55
C GLY A 398 -26.88 -19.63 -0.14
N LEU A 399 -26.06 -20.39 -0.86
CA LEU A 399 -25.85 -21.82 -0.67
C LEU A 399 -24.40 -22.09 -0.27
N THR A 400 -24.21 -22.85 0.81
CA THR A 400 -22.92 -23.43 1.18
C THR A 400 -22.93 -24.91 0.83
N LEU A 401 -22.16 -25.30 -0.18
CA LEU A 401 -22.12 -26.64 -0.76
C LEU A 401 -20.95 -27.42 -0.18
N LYS A 402 -21.21 -28.57 0.45
CA LYS A 402 -20.16 -29.37 1.11
C LYS A 402 -19.59 -30.43 0.18
N GLY A 403 -18.27 -30.62 0.22
CA GLY A 403 -17.61 -31.72 -0.48
C GLY A 403 -17.66 -33.07 0.27
N PRO A 404 -17.19 -34.17 -0.36
CA PRO A 404 -16.55 -34.21 -1.67
C PRO A 404 -17.55 -34.20 -2.83
N GLY A 405 -17.22 -33.52 -3.92
CA GLY A 405 -18.03 -33.49 -5.14
C GLY A 405 -17.56 -32.46 -6.16
N THR A 406 -18.20 -32.44 -7.32
CA THR A 406 -18.06 -31.35 -8.29
C THR A 406 -19.41 -30.70 -8.50
N PHE A 407 -19.44 -29.38 -8.41
CA PHE A 407 -20.64 -28.58 -8.60
C PHE A 407 -20.54 -27.80 -9.90
N ARG A 408 -21.49 -28.04 -10.80
CA ARG A 408 -21.55 -27.42 -12.11
C ARG A 408 -22.43 -26.18 -12.07
N VAL A 409 -21.89 -25.05 -12.50
CA VAL A 409 -22.62 -23.80 -12.74
C VAL A 409 -22.90 -23.65 -14.23
N GLU A 410 -24.17 -23.62 -14.61
CA GLU A 410 -24.63 -23.38 -15.99
C GLU A 410 -25.35 -22.04 -16.05
N GLY A 411 -25.15 -21.27 -17.13
CA GLY A 411 -25.77 -19.96 -17.32
C GLY A 411 -26.51 -19.89 -18.65
N LYS A 412 -27.76 -19.44 -18.64
CA LYS A 412 -28.56 -19.21 -19.85
C LYS A 412 -29.07 -17.76 -19.88
N ALA A 413 -29.34 -17.25 -21.07
CA ALA A 413 -30.03 -15.97 -21.20
C ALA A 413 -31.41 -16.07 -20.53
N GLY A 414 -31.80 -15.02 -19.80
CA GLY A 414 -33.17 -14.88 -19.33
C GLY A 414 -34.16 -14.70 -20.48
N SER A 415 -35.43 -14.42 -20.15
CA SER A 415 -36.52 -14.23 -21.13
C SER A 415 -36.36 -13.00 -22.05
N SER A 416 -35.34 -12.16 -21.82
CA SER A 416 -34.98 -11.03 -22.66
C SER A 416 -34.34 -11.46 -23.99
N MET A 417 -34.94 -11.04 -25.11
CA MET A 417 -34.44 -11.28 -26.49
C MET A 417 -33.01 -10.75 -26.75
N PHE A 418 -32.42 -9.98 -25.84
CA PHE A 418 -31.11 -9.34 -26.00
C PHE A 418 -30.01 -9.94 -25.09
N GLY A 419 -30.26 -11.05 -24.39
CA GLY A 419 -29.35 -11.58 -23.37
C GLY A 419 -28.32 -12.63 -23.82
N ALA A 420 -28.38 -13.13 -25.05
CA ALA A 420 -27.50 -14.22 -25.49
C ALA A 420 -26.06 -13.75 -25.71
N GLY A 421 -25.10 -14.43 -25.09
CA GLY A 421 -23.68 -14.26 -25.38
C GLY A 421 -22.97 -13.13 -24.62
N HIS A 422 -23.50 -12.67 -23.49
CA HIS A 422 -22.71 -11.89 -22.54
C HIS A 422 -21.92 -12.81 -21.61
N ASP A 423 -20.73 -12.38 -21.21
CA ASP A 423 -19.91 -13.07 -20.23
C ASP A 423 -20.36 -12.65 -18.81
N PHE A 424 -20.19 -13.54 -17.85
CA PHE A 424 -20.38 -13.31 -16.43
C PHE A 424 -19.18 -13.90 -15.70
N LEU A 425 -18.82 -13.33 -14.56
CA LEU A 425 -17.70 -13.81 -13.77
C LEU A 425 -18.24 -14.68 -12.64
N ILE A 426 -17.92 -15.96 -12.69
CA ILE A 426 -18.27 -16.95 -11.66
C ILE A 426 -17.11 -17.03 -10.68
N VAL A 427 -17.41 -16.81 -9.41
CA VAL A 427 -16.45 -16.89 -8.32
C VAL A 427 -16.87 -17.98 -7.36
N GLY A 428 -16.08 -19.05 -7.27
CA GLY A 428 -16.24 -20.10 -6.28
C GLY A 428 -15.24 -19.92 -5.16
N THR A 429 -15.71 -19.73 -3.93
CA THR A 429 -14.86 -19.60 -2.74
C THR A 429 -14.93 -20.88 -1.93
N ILE A 430 -13.79 -21.50 -1.67
CA ILE A 430 -13.72 -22.81 -1.03
C ILE A 430 -12.91 -22.72 0.26
N THR A 431 -13.52 -23.17 1.35
CA THR A 431 -13.00 -23.07 2.72
C THR A 431 -12.98 -24.44 3.40
N SER A 432 -12.01 -24.67 4.29
CA SER A 432 -11.93 -25.90 5.08
C SER A 432 -12.98 -25.93 6.22
N THR A 433 -13.75 -27.01 6.33
CA THR A 433 -14.83 -27.17 7.34
C THR A 433 -14.33 -27.34 8.77
N GLU A 434 -13.06 -27.68 9.01
CA GLU A 434 -12.52 -27.73 10.38
C GLU A 434 -12.49 -26.34 11.05
N GLU A 435 -12.54 -25.27 10.26
CA GLU A 435 -12.47 -23.89 10.75
C GLU A 435 -13.82 -23.16 10.87
N LEU A 436 -14.92 -23.66 10.29
CA LEU A 436 -16.28 -23.15 10.61
C LEU A 436 -16.64 -23.31 12.11
N LYS A 437 -15.79 -24.02 12.87
CA LYS A 437 -15.85 -24.17 14.33
C LYS A 437 -14.97 -23.19 15.11
N LYS A 438 -14.08 -22.43 14.46
CA LYS A 438 -13.30 -21.37 15.12
C LYS A 438 -14.16 -20.09 15.16
N PRO A 439 -14.26 -19.39 16.31
CA PRO A 439 -14.95 -18.11 16.35
C PRO A 439 -14.28 -17.16 15.35
N SER A 440 -15.10 -16.41 14.60
CA SER A 440 -14.61 -15.38 13.70
C SER A 440 -13.61 -14.48 14.43
N LYS A 441 -12.41 -14.31 13.86
CA LYS A 441 -11.53 -13.23 14.31
C LYS A 441 -12.37 -11.95 14.20
N PRO A 442 -12.48 -11.15 15.27
CA PRO A 442 -13.16 -9.87 15.16
C PRO A 442 -12.46 -9.07 14.06
N LEU A 443 -13.25 -8.51 13.15
CA LEU A 443 -12.82 -7.38 12.35
C LEU A 443 -12.15 -6.40 13.32
N VAL A 444 -10.84 -6.19 13.14
CA VAL A 444 -10.15 -5.13 13.85
C VAL A 444 -10.74 -3.84 13.28
N SER A 445 -11.75 -3.31 13.97
CA SER A 445 -12.12 -1.91 13.82
C SER A 445 -10.88 -1.09 14.12
N PRO A 446 -10.63 0.03 13.40
CA PRO A 446 -9.54 0.92 13.73
C PRO A 446 -9.76 1.38 15.17
N SER A 447 -8.97 0.83 16.11
CA SER A 447 -9.19 1.12 17.51
C SER A 447 -8.85 2.59 17.72
N SER A 448 -9.80 3.29 18.34
CA SER A 448 -9.55 4.51 19.08
C SER A 448 -8.27 4.38 19.90
N SER A 449 -7.51 5.47 19.92
CA SER A 449 -6.27 5.71 20.66
C SER A 449 -6.11 4.90 21.95
N PRO A 450 -4.94 4.31 22.23
CA PRO A 450 -4.72 3.71 23.53
C PRO A 450 -4.66 4.80 24.60
N GLU A 451 -5.48 4.66 25.65
CA GLU A 451 -5.34 5.41 26.89
C GLU A 451 -3.93 5.20 27.45
N ILE A 452 -3.26 6.30 27.76
CA ILE A 452 -1.94 6.33 28.36
C ILE A 452 -2.06 5.80 29.79
N GLU A 453 -1.61 4.56 30.01
CA GLU A 453 -1.39 4.02 31.34
C GLU A 453 -0.15 4.68 31.94
N ILE A 454 -0.36 5.66 32.83
CA ILE A 454 0.72 6.35 33.54
C ILE A 454 1.37 5.36 34.52
N ILE A 455 2.45 4.74 34.08
CA ILE A 455 3.37 4.00 34.94
C ILE A 455 4.10 5.01 35.84
N LYS A 456 3.61 5.17 37.08
CA LYS A 456 4.33 5.90 38.14
C LYS A 456 5.55 5.09 38.56
N THR A 457 6.73 5.45 38.07
CA THR A 457 8.00 4.98 38.61
C THR A 457 8.23 5.58 40.00
N SER A 458 8.36 4.70 40.98
CA SER A 458 8.75 5.01 42.36
C SER A 458 10.24 5.36 42.43
N TYR A 459 10.55 6.62 42.72
CA TYR A 459 11.82 7.00 43.33
C TYR A 459 11.52 7.69 44.65
N GLY A 460 11.75 6.97 45.74
CA GLY A 460 11.84 7.55 47.07
C GLY A 460 13.18 8.23 47.24
N ARG A 461 13.15 9.48 47.72
CA ARG A 461 14.09 9.95 48.74
C ARG A 461 13.53 11.16 49.48
N ASP A 462 13.65 11.05 50.79
CA ASP A 462 13.20 11.92 51.86
C ASP A 462 13.60 13.39 51.70
N ALA A 463 12.74 14.32 52.16
CA ALA A 463 12.96 15.00 53.45
C ALA A 463 12.05 16.24 53.63
N ASN A 464 11.48 16.31 54.85
CA ASN A 464 11.16 17.50 55.64
C ASN A 464 9.82 18.26 55.47
N LEU A 465 8.98 17.94 56.44
CA LEU A 465 7.90 18.64 57.13
C LEU A 465 8.09 20.16 57.43
N ARG A 466 6.92 20.84 57.44
CA ARG A 466 6.47 22.00 58.26
C ARG A 466 7.05 23.39 57.88
N ASP A 467 6.34 24.50 58.02
CA ASP A 467 5.28 24.85 58.98
C ASP A 467 4.42 26.04 58.52
N GLY A 468 3.27 26.21 59.15
CA GLY A 468 2.40 27.39 59.03
C GLY A 468 2.73 28.52 60.02
N THR A 469 2.15 29.69 59.72
CA THR A 469 1.70 30.77 60.62
C THR A 469 2.61 31.30 61.74
N ASP A 470 2.95 32.59 61.58
CA ASP A 470 2.70 33.73 62.49
C ASP A 470 3.07 33.66 63.99
N GLY A 471 3.56 34.79 64.52
CA GLY A 471 3.38 35.14 65.93
C GLY A 471 4.59 35.11 66.86
N SER A 472 5.40 36.18 66.79
CA SER A 472 5.83 36.97 67.96
C SER A 472 6.76 36.40 69.07
N LYS A 473 7.87 37.16 69.25
CA LYS A 473 8.45 37.69 70.51
C LYS A 473 9.16 36.75 71.50
N LYS A 474 10.49 37.01 71.58
CA LYS A 474 11.30 37.36 72.78
C LYS A 474 11.29 36.38 73.98
N LYS A 475 12.46 35.81 74.28
CA LYS A 475 13.44 36.23 75.34
C LYS A 475 14.15 35.02 76.01
N LYS A 476 15.45 35.26 76.29
CA LYS A 476 16.32 34.71 77.36
C LYS A 476 16.78 33.25 77.21
N ARG A 477 18.08 33.02 76.97
CA ARG A 477 19.23 32.96 77.93
C ARG A 477 19.22 31.70 78.80
N GLY A 478 20.32 30.95 78.73
CA GLY A 478 20.98 30.43 79.92
C GLY A 478 20.97 28.91 80.10
N SER A 479 22.15 28.34 79.92
CA SER A 479 22.61 26.97 80.18
C SER A 479 22.41 26.42 81.61
N PHE A 480 22.67 25.10 81.72
CA PHE A 480 23.15 24.30 82.87
C PHE A 480 22.12 23.65 83.80
N PHE A 481 22.05 22.30 83.76
CA PHE A 481 22.50 21.40 84.84
C PHE A 481 22.62 19.96 84.34
N GLY A 482 23.68 19.26 84.77
CA GLY A 482 23.86 17.83 84.59
C GLY A 482 23.76 17.06 85.92
N ARG A 483 23.80 15.72 85.79
CA ARG A 483 24.08 14.61 86.77
C ARG A 483 23.07 13.47 86.49
N GLY A 484 23.42 12.20 86.39
CA GLY A 484 24.67 11.48 86.66
C GLY A 484 24.37 10.18 87.44
N GLY A 485 24.88 9.05 86.94
CA GLY A 485 25.00 7.75 87.64
C GLY A 485 24.56 6.56 86.76
N LYS A 486 25.32 5.46 86.55
CA LYS A 486 26.56 4.95 87.18
C LYS A 486 27.16 3.79 86.33
N LYS A 487 28.50 3.73 86.22
CA LYS A 487 29.43 2.56 86.30
C LYS A 487 30.85 3.13 86.08
N SER A 488 31.62 3.27 87.16
CA SER A 488 32.70 2.38 87.67
C SER A 488 34.06 2.79 87.12
#